data_AF-A0A3D9S5K6-F1
#
_entry.id   AF-A0A3D9S5K6-F1
#
_cell.length_a   1.000
_cell.length_b   1.000
_cell.length_c   1.000
_cell.angle_alpha   90.00
_cell.angle_beta   90.00
_cell.angle_gamma   90.00
#
_symmetry.space_group_name_H-M   'P 1'
#
loop_
_entity.id
_entity.type
_entity.pdbx_description
1 polymer ?
#
loop_
_entity_poly.entity_id
_entity_poly.type
_entity_poly.pdbx_seq_one_letter_code
_entity_poly.pdbx_strand_id
1 'polypeptide(L)'
;MDNMPAWWVEAIAIEYLDCREYGFNQGGGFWNFNFDKIDKQKLTEALNEKKIIIPHGTLMHNLNESVYRTRILELLFSTVPLYICEEESDAIVEGLSSKNRFLFSSNGIDAVDPKLELNPHFIVYENGNFYQWKFADFESVEGRHYGKFTSQVVDLEVFDQEYERRAQLHEMWVSEKGNTSALIDKIQEHYDWINSIRTPLLERLYEIHVEKLKDYKPSKVTENKAPQLSRFESFTIKEGKYHTKSLGAPIFFNSLVAHVKAVNALYQGCKHEVELIPKLDKIYQESASAVILGASCLESFINELGYKYYADIWDSSGEKMSVDGKIDLILKLKNVENPFIKGVEPAATLGHLIQSRNHLVHNKPKYEQVKKYQNSIVSAMNYYLRKDLIQDLDKKIKLIIETICEKSDTGVPGWLNNPSLWSQDGSV
;
A
#
# COMPACT_ATOMS: atom_id res chain seq x y z
N MET A 1 -10.04 -33.71 0.59
CA MET A 1 -9.23 -32.79 1.42
C MET A 1 -8.16 -32.07 0.60
N ASP A 2 -7.55 -32.74 -0.40
CA ASP A 2 -6.36 -32.28 -1.15
C ASP A 2 -6.45 -30.96 -1.92
N ASN A 3 -7.59 -30.24 -1.91
CA ASN A 3 -7.78 -28.96 -2.61
C ASN A 3 -8.27 -27.81 -1.69
N MET A 4 -8.35 -28.00 -0.37
CA MET A 4 -8.70 -26.93 0.57
C MET A 4 -7.47 -26.11 0.97
N PRO A 5 -7.56 -24.76 1.05
CA PRO A 5 -6.46 -23.96 1.58
C PRO A 5 -6.16 -24.31 3.04
N ALA A 6 -4.87 -24.38 3.40
CA ALA A 6 -4.44 -24.72 4.76
C ALA A 6 -5.05 -23.79 5.82
N TRP A 7 -5.12 -22.48 5.54
CA TRP A 7 -5.74 -21.50 6.44
C TRP A 7 -7.22 -21.77 6.73
N TRP A 8 -7.96 -22.37 5.78
CA TRP A 8 -9.36 -22.72 6.02
C TRP A 8 -9.47 -23.94 6.93
N VAL A 9 -8.62 -24.94 6.71
CA VAL A 9 -8.56 -26.14 7.55
C VAL A 9 -8.22 -25.77 8.99
N GLU A 10 -7.22 -24.90 9.16
CA GLU A 10 -6.84 -24.34 10.47
C GLU A 10 -8.00 -23.57 11.11
N ALA A 11 -8.67 -22.68 10.37
CA ALA A 11 -9.77 -21.91 10.92
C ALA A 11 -10.98 -22.79 11.33
N ILE A 12 -11.30 -23.83 10.57
CA ILE A 12 -12.35 -24.81 10.94
C ILE A 12 -11.96 -25.57 12.19
N ALA A 13 -10.70 -26.02 12.30
CA ALA A 13 -10.20 -26.69 13.49
C ALA A 13 -10.31 -25.78 14.73
N ILE A 14 -9.86 -24.53 14.62
CA ILE A 14 -9.89 -23.54 15.70
C ILE A 14 -11.32 -23.21 16.11
N GLU A 15 -12.25 -23.05 15.16
CA GLU A 15 -13.64 -22.65 15.43
C GLU A 15 -14.50 -23.79 15.98
N TYR A 16 -14.31 -25.03 15.51
CA TYR A 16 -15.29 -26.10 15.76
C TYR A 16 -14.77 -27.31 16.53
N LEU A 17 -13.45 -27.45 16.72
CA LEU A 17 -12.85 -28.65 17.31
C LEU A 17 -12.05 -28.32 18.58
N ASP A 18 -11.84 -29.33 19.43
CA ASP A 18 -10.95 -29.23 20.57
C ASP A 18 -9.48 -29.36 20.12
N CYS A 19 -8.86 -28.21 19.87
CA CYS A 19 -7.47 -28.09 19.46
C CYS A 19 -6.63 -27.30 20.47
N ARG A 20 -7.18 -26.98 21.64
CA ARG A 20 -6.53 -26.12 22.64
C ARG A 20 -6.00 -26.95 23.80
N GLU A 21 -4.84 -26.57 24.27
CA GLU A 21 -4.32 -26.96 25.57
C GLU A 21 -4.29 -25.73 26.47
N TYR A 22 -4.99 -25.80 27.59
CA TYR A 22 -5.12 -24.66 28.48
C TYR A 22 -3.93 -24.56 29.43
N GLY A 23 -3.39 -23.35 29.51
CA GLY A 23 -2.23 -23.03 30.33
C GLY A 23 -1.58 -21.75 29.84
N PHE A 24 -1.01 -20.99 30.76
CA PHE A 24 -0.31 -19.77 30.44
C PHE A 24 1.00 -20.08 29.73
N ASN A 25 1.18 -19.47 28.57
CA ASN A 25 2.43 -19.53 27.81
C ASN A 25 3.28 -18.28 28.07
N GLN A 26 4.57 -18.33 27.69
CA GLN A 26 5.49 -17.20 27.85
C GLN A 26 5.10 -15.97 26.99
N GLY A 27 4.14 -16.12 26.08
CA GLY A 27 3.59 -15.05 25.24
C GLY A 27 2.37 -14.33 25.83
N GLY A 28 1.92 -14.70 27.03
CA GLY A 28 0.79 -14.04 27.72
C GLY A 28 -0.60 -14.58 27.37
N GLY A 29 -0.70 -15.61 26.53
CA GLY A 29 -1.95 -16.32 26.22
C GLY A 29 -2.24 -17.44 27.23
N PHE A 30 -3.51 -17.81 27.37
CA PHE A 30 -3.99 -18.88 28.28
C PHE A 30 -4.19 -20.22 27.56
N TRP A 31 -3.69 -20.34 26.33
CA TRP A 31 -3.85 -21.49 25.45
C TRP A 31 -2.55 -21.76 24.69
N ASN A 32 -2.40 -22.99 24.23
CA ASN A 32 -1.55 -23.35 23.10
C ASN A 32 -2.36 -24.21 22.12
N PHE A 33 -2.10 -24.06 20.82
CA PHE A 33 -2.72 -24.91 19.82
C PHE A 33 -1.98 -26.25 19.72
N ASN A 34 -2.71 -27.35 19.94
CA ASN A 34 -2.26 -28.70 19.67
C ASN A 34 -3.22 -29.37 18.67
N PHE A 35 -2.91 -29.24 17.39
CA PHE A 35 -3.69 -29.83 16.31
C PHE A 35 -3.58 -31.36 16.25
N ASP A 36 -2.57 -31.97 16.90
CA ASP A 36 -2.43 -33.43 16.98
C ASP A 36 -3.50 -34.07 17.86
N LYS A 37 -4.17 -33.28 18.73
CA LYS A 37 -5.36 -33.73 19.49
C LYS A 37 -6.57 -34.02 18.59
N ILE A 38 -6.58 -33.47 17.37
CA ILE A 38 -7.74 -33.55 16.50
C ILE A 38 -7.72 -34.88 15.74
N ASP A 39 -8.72 -35.70 16.01
CA ASP A 39 -8.96 -36.89 15.20
C ASP A 39 -9.24 -36.53 13.73
N LYS A 40 -8.57 -37.24 12.81
CA LYS A 40 -8.66 -36.97 11.37
C LYS A 40 -10.07 -37.16 10.82
N GLN A 41 -10.84 -38.10 11.35
CA GLN A 41 -12.22 -38.30 10.93
C GLN A 41 -13.09 -37.12 11.38
N LYS A 42 -12.96 -36.68 12.63
CA LYS A 42 -13.66 -35.48 13.14
C LYS A 42 -13.33 -34.22 12.33
N LEU A 43 -12.07 -34.02 11.96
CA LEU A 43 -11.68 -32.91 11.10
C LEU A 43 -12.35 -32.99 9.72
N THR A 44 -12.40 -34.19 9.15
CA THR A 44 -13.05 -34.42 7.85
C THR A 44 -14.55 -34.13 7.91
N GLU A 45 -15.22 -34.60 8.96
CA GLU A 45 -16.64 -34.34 9.22
C GLU A 45 -16.88 -32.83 9.36
N ALA A 46 -16.11 -32.14 10.19
CA ALA A 46 -16.20 -30.70 10.37
C ALA A 46 -16.00 -29.92 9.06
N LEU A 47 -15.02 -30.29 8.23
CA LEU A 47 -14.77 -29.66 6.93
C LEU A 47 -15.93 -29.84 5.93
N ASN A 48 -16.70 -30.91 6.04
CA ASN A 48 -17.83 -31.18 5.16
C ASN A 48 -19.12 -30.49 5.64
N GLU A 49 -19.32 -30.40 6.96
CA GLU A 49 -20.55 -29.89 7.56
C GLU A 49 -20.50 -28.39 7.87
N LYS A 50 -19.35 -27.89 8.35
CA LYS A 50 -19.20 -26.52 8.80
C LYS A 50 -18.79 -25.63 7.63
N LYS A 51 -19.66 -24.66 7.34
CA LYS A 51 -19.51 -23.79 6.17
C LYS A 51 -19.05 -22.37 6.50
N ILE A 52 -19.08 -21.94 7.76
CA ILE A 52 -18.89 -20.54 8.13
C ILE A 52 -17.86 -20.40 9.24
N ILE A 53 -17.11 -19.30 9.27
CA ILE A 53 -16.23 -18.91 10.38
C ILE A 53 -16.25 -17.38 10.54
N ILE A 54 -15.90 -16.92 11.74
CA ILE A 54 -15.36 -15.56 11.92
C ILE A 54 -13.83 -15.74 12.01
N PRO A 55 -13.09 -15.44 10.92
CA PRO A 55 -11.67 -15.73 10.82
C PRO A 55 -10.84 -14.82 11.73
N HIS A 56 -9.57 -15.16 11.93
CA HIS A 56 -8.59 -14.30 12.61
C HIS A 56 -7.91 -13.28 11.71
N GLY A 57 -8.37 -13.16 10.47
CA GLY A 57 -7.75 -12.31 9.47
C GLY A 57 -8.74 -11.98 8.36
N THR A 58 -8.33 -11.11 7.46
CA THR A 58 -9.14 -10.71 6.31
C THR A 58 -8.76 -11.55 5.10
N LEU A 59 -9.76 -12.09 4.41
CA LEU A 59 -9.56 -12.77 3.13
C LEU A 59 -9.24 -11.74 2.06
N MET A 60 -7.97 -11.66 1.72
CA MET A 60 -7.49 -10.84 0.62
C MET A 60 -7.68 -11.60 -0.69
N HIS A 61 -8.11 -10.91 -1.73
CA HIS A 61 -8.26 -11.48 -3.08
C HIS A 61 -7.64 -10.57 -4.14
N ASN A 62 -7.38 -11.14 -5.32
CA ASN A 62 -6.81 -10.44 -6.48
C ASN A 62 -5.43 -9.81 -6.24
N LEU A 63 -4.77 -10.22 -5.16
CA LEU A 63 -3.47 -9.73 -4.75
C LEU A 63 -2.45 -10.85 -4.84
N ASN A 64 -1.24 -10.47 -5.22
CA ASN A 64 -0.10 -11.34 -5.03
C ASN A 64 0.34 -11.24 -3.55
N GLU A 65 0.31 -12.35 -2.82
CA GLU A 65 0.60 -12.37 -1.38
C GLU A 65 1.97 -11.79 -1.03
N SER A 66 3.03 -12.13 -1.78
CA SER A 66 4.36 -11.61 -1.50
C SER A 66 4.43 -10.10 -1.74
N VAL A 67 3.78 -9.59 -2.79
CA VAL A 67 3.69 -8.15 -3.03
C VAL A 67 2.98 -7.47 -1.86
N TYR A 68 1.81 -7.97 -1.47
CA TYR A 68 1.04 -7.39 -0.37
C TYR A 68 1.84 -7.35 0.94
N ARG A 69 2.45 -8.48 1.34
CA ARG A 69 3.26 -8.57 2.56
C ARG A 69 4.44 -7.60 2.54
N THR A 70 5.16 -7.50 1.43
CA THR A 70 6.26 -6.53 1.30
C THR A 70 5.78 -5.09 1.47
N ARG A 71 4.63 -4.73 0.90
CA ARG A 71 4.09 -3.36 1.03
C ARG A 71 3.61 -3.03 2.44
N ILE A 72 2.96 -3.97 3.13
CA ILE A 72 2.56 -3.76 4.52
C ILE A 72 3.80 -3.56 5.41
N LEU A 73 4.86 -4.36 5.21
CA LEU A 73 6.12 -4.17 5.93
C LEU A 73 6.74 -2.81 5.63
N GLU A 74 6.72 -2.36 4.38
CA GLU A 74 7.22 -1.02 4.01
C GLU A 74 6.45 0.11 4.70
N LEU A 75 5.13 -0.03 4.90
CA LEU A 75 4.31 0.96 5.62
C LEU A 75 4.69 1.11 7.09
N LEU A 76 5.30 0.10 7.72
CA LEU A 76 5.80 0.21 9.09
C LEU A 76 7.00 1.16 9.20
N PHE A 77 7.73 1.36 8.10
CA PHE A 77 8.95 2.17 8.06
C PHE A 77 8.82 3.41 7.16
N SER A 78 7.67 3.60 6.50
CA SER A 78 7.43 4.68 5.55
C SER A 78 6.15 5.44 5.85
N THR A 79 6.24 6.76 5.85
CA THR A 79 5.07 7.65 5.94
C THR A 79 4.39 7.90 4.59
N VAL A 80 4.92 7.32 3.50
CA VAL A 80 4.32 7.49 2.17
C VAL A 80 3.33 6.36 1.91
N PRO A 81 2.04 6.67 1.66
CA PRO A 81 1.05 5.63 1.39
C PRO A 81 1.39 4.89 0.09
N LEU A 82 1.34 3.56 0.16
CA LEU A 82 1.61 2.64 -0.94
C LEU A 82 0.30 1.94 -1.33
N TYR A 83 -0.57 2.67 -2.03
CA TYR A 83 -1.82 2.10 -2.51
C TYR A 83 -1.54 1.01 -3.54
N ILE A 84 -1.95 -0.23 -3.24
CA ILE A 84 -1.81 -1.37 -4.16
C ILE A 84 -3.05 -1.44 -5.07
N CYS A 85 -4.22 -1.15 -4.52
CA CYS A 85 -5.49 -1.11 -5.25
C CYS A 85 -6.09 0.30 -5.23
N GLU A 86 -6.85 0.64 -6.27
CA GLU A 86 -7.58 1.92 -6.36
C GLU A 86 -8.79 1.93 -5.41
N GLU A 87 -9.50 0.80 -5.29
CA GLU A 87 -10.63 0.63 -4.38
C GLU A 87 -10.33 -0.49 -3.39
N GLU A 88 -10.72 -0.32 -2.11
CA GLU A 88 -10.56 -1.38 -1.10
C GLU A 88 -11.24 -2.68 -1.51
N SER A 89 -12.40 -2.59 -2.19
CA SER A 89 -13.16 -3.75 -2.71
C SER A 89 -12.42 -4.59 -3.76
N ASP A 90 -11.39 -4.01 -4.41
CA ASP A 90 -10.54 -4.76 -5.34
C ASP A 90 -9.64 -5.77 -4.59
N ALA A 91 -9.31 -5.51 -3.33
CA ALA A 91 -8.39 -6.28 -2.48
C ALA A 91 -9.09 -7.03 -1.34
N ILE A 92 -10.11 -6.45 -0.72
CA ILE A 92 -10.94 -7.05 0.32
C ILE A 92 -12.31 -7.33 -0.29
N VAL A 93 -12.70 -8.59 -0.30
CA VAL A 93 -13.92 -9.01 -0.98
C VAL A 93 -15.17 -8.82 -0.14
N GLU A 94 -16.21 -8.27 -0.77
CA GLU A 94 -17.61 -8.37 -0.36
C GLU A 94 -18.36 -9.30 -1.32
N GLY A 95 -18.56 -10.54 -0.88
CA GLY A 95 -19.15 -11.64 -1.63
C GLY A 95 -18.12 -12.66 -2.11
N LEU A 96 -18.27 -13.13 -3.35
CA LEU A 96 -17.44 -14.20 -3.92
C LEU A 96 -15.98 -13.77 -4.05
N SER A 97 -15.07 -14.54 -3.46
CA SER A 97 -13.63 -14.32 -3.57
C SER A 97 -13.02 -15.01 -4.78
N SER A 98 -11.96 -14.44 -5.34
CA SER A 98 -11.24 -15.07 -6.45
C SER A 98 -10.49 -16.34 -6.03
N LYS A 99 -10.03 -17.10 -7.03
CA LYS A 99 -9.19 -18.29 -6.80
C LYS A 99 -7.82 -17.93 -6.19
N ASN A 100 -7.33 -16.72 -6.46
CA ASN A 100 -6.07 -16.19 -5.97
C ASN A 100 -6.30 -15.38 -4.69
N ARG A 101 -6.64 -16.10 -3.62
CA ARG A 101 -6.95 -15.54 -2.30
C ARG A 101 -5.99 -16.07 -1.25
N PHE A 102 -5.77 -15.28 -0.21
CA PHE A 102 -5.02 -15.69 0.98
C PHE A 102 -5.60 -15.01 2.21
N LEU A 103 -5.48 -15.66 3.36
CA LEU A 103 -5.88 -15.06 4.63
C LEU A 103 -4.73 -14.19 5.13
N PHE A 104 -4.99 -12.90 5.35
CA PHE A 104 -4.03 -11.97 5.92
C PHE A 104 -4.40 -11.65 7.37
N SER A 105 -3.47 -11.86 8.29
CA SER A 105 -3.56 -11.43 9.67
C SER A 105 -2.31 -10.65 10.06
N SER A 106 -2.48 -9.60 10.88
CA SER A 106 -1.39 -8.85 11.48
C SER A 106 -0.66 -9.67 12.55
N ASN A 107 -1.40 -10.48 13.31
CA ASN A 107 -0.89 -11.33 14.38
C ASN A 107 -1.08 -12.80 14.01
N GLY A 108 -0.09 -13.64 14.29
CA GLY A 108 -0.25 -15.08 14.19
C GLY A 108 -1.20 -15.61 15.26
N ILE A 109 -1.78 -16.80 15.04
CA ILE A 109 -2.67 -17.46 16.00
C ILE A 109 -1.99 -17.74 17.36
N ASP A 110 -0.66 -17.85 17.37
CA ASP A 110 0.12 -18.04 18.60
C ASP A 110 0.16 -16.78 19.48
N ALA A 111 -0.06 -15.61 18.89
CA ALA A 111 -0.12 -14.35 19.61
C ALA A 111 -1.54 -14.05 20.12
N VAL A 112 -2.57 -14.38 19.33
CA VAL A 112 -3.96 -14.14 19.70
C VAL A 112 -4.89 -15.27 19.24
N ASP A 113 -5.70 -15.80 20.15
CA ASP A 113 -6.69 -16.83 19.82
C ASP A 113 -7.83 -16.20 19.01
N PRO A 114 -8.12 -16.72 17.80
CA PRO A 114 -9.22 -16.26 16.97
C PRO A 114 -10.60 -16.28 17.61
N LYS A 115 -10.83 -17.14 18.62
CA LYS A 115 -12.11 -17.21 19.33
C LYS A 115 -12.31 -16.06 20.31
N LEU A 116 -11.22 -15.50 20.82
CA LEU A 116 -11.23 -14.40 21.80
C LEU A 116 -11.31 -13.04 21.10
N GLU A 117 -11.05 -12.97 19.81
CA GLU A 117 -11.22 -11.74 19.02
C GLU A 117 -12.41 -11.84 18.06
N LEU A 118 -12.95 -10.67 17.73
CA LEU A 118 -13.92 -10.53 16.66
C LEU A 118 -13.23 -9.92 15.44
N ASN A 119 -13.47 -10.51 14.28
CA ASN A 119 -13.13 -9.89 13.00
C ASN A 119 -14.38 -9.22 12.44
N PRO A 120 -14.27 -8.03 11.81
CA PRO A 120 -15.43 -7.35 11.23
C PRO A 120 -16.05 -8.08 10.02
N HIS A 121 -15.37 -9.12 9.52
CA HIS A 121 -15.82 -9.96 8.42
C HIS A 121 -16.04 -11.40 8.87
N PHE A 122 -16.92 -12.11 8.16
CA PHE A 122 -17.07 -13.55 8.26
C PHE A 122 -16.85 -14.19 6.89
N ILE A 123 -16.42 -15.45 6.89
CA ILE A 123 -16.12 -16.21 5.66
C ILE A 123 -17.04 -17.43 5.57
N VAL A 124 -17.60 -17.67 4.39
CA VAL A 124 -18.40 -18.86 4.08
C VAL A 124 -17.77 -19.66 2.96
N TYR A 125 -17.64 -20.98 3.14
CA TYR A 125 -17.32 -21.94 2.10
C TYR A 125 -18.59 -22.68 1.66
N GLU A 126 -19.01 -22.47 0.43
CA GLU A 126 -20.19 -23.12 -0.13
C GLU A 126 -20.01 -23.41 -1.62
N ASN A 127 -20.43 -24.60 -2.05
CA ASN A 127 -20.39 -25.03 -3.46
C ASN A 127 -19.00 -24.88 -4.12
N GLY A 128 -17.93 -25.15 -3.36
CA GLY A 128 -16.54 -25.04 -3.84
C GLY A 128 -15.97 -23.63 -3.83
N ASN A 129 -16.74 -22.62 -3.41
CA ASN A 129 -16.36 -21.22 -3.45
C ASN A 129 -16.29 -20.62 -2.05
N PHE A 130 -15.46 -19.58 -1.91
CA PHE A 130 -15.33 -18.82 -0.68
C PHE A 130 -15.98 -17.46 -0.85
N TYR A 131 -16.76 -17.06 0.14
CA TYR A 131 -17.42 -15.77 0.24
C TYR A 131 -16.93 -15.07 1.50
N GLN A 132 -16.77 -13.76 1.46
CA GLN A 132 -16.53 -12.94 2.64
C GLN A 132 -17.54 -11.82 2.70
N TRP A 133 -18.00 -11.46 3.91
CA TRP A 133 -18.90 -10.34 4.09
C TRP A 133 -18.54 -9.57 5.35
N LYS A 134 -18.54 -8.24 5.26
CA LYS A 134 -18.52 -7.38 6.43
C LYS A 134 -19.87 -7.45 7.14
N PHE A 135 -19.81 -7.54 8.47
CA PHE A 135 -20.98 -7.54 9.34
C PHE A 135 -20.83 -6.62 10.55
N ALA A 136 -19.61 -6.16 10.87
CA ALA A 136 -19.37 -5.29 12.01
C ALA A 136 -18.39 -4.16 11.67
N ASP A 137 -18.42 -3.12 12.49
CA ASP A 137 -17.51 -1.99 12.52
C ASP A 137 -16.83 -1.91 13.89
N PHE A 138 -15.62 -1.37 13.95
CA PHE A 138 -14.91 -1.14 15.20
C PHE A 138 -14.92 0.35 15.54
N GLU A 139 -15.48 0.70 16.69
CA GLU A 139 -15.68 2.08 17.12
C GLU A 139 -14.90 2.36 18.41
N SER A 140 -14.27 3.53 18.49
CA SER A 140 -13.70 4.02 19.74
C SER A 140 -14.80 4.44 20.71
N VAL A 141 -14.70 4.02 21.97
CA VAL A 141 -15.64 4.41 23.02
C VAL A 141 -15.00 5.49 23.90
N GLU A 142 -15.69 6.62 24.06
CA GLU A 142 -15.21 7.71 24.92
C GLU A 142 -15.00 7.22 26.37
N GLY A 143 -13.85 7.57 26.94
CA GLY A 143 -13.48 7.16 28.31
C GLY A 143 -12.98 5.72 28.46
N ARG A 144 -12.88 4.93 27.37
CA ARG A 144 -12.26 3.59 27.38
C ARG A 144 -10.92 3.60 26.64
N HIS A 145 -9.98 2.76 27.08
CA HIS A 145 -8.71 2.53 26.39
C HIS A 145 -8.82 1.47 25.26
N TYR A 146 -10.01 0.91 25.05
CA TYR A 146 -10.31 -0.07 24.01
C TYR A 146 -11.60 0.33 23.27
N GLY A 147 -11.70 -0.07 22.00
CA GLY A 147 -12.92 0.11 21.20
C GLY A 147 -13.88 -1.07 21.32
N LYS A 148 -15.07 -0.93 20.73
CA LYS A 148 -16.09 -1.99 20.69
C LYS A 148 -16.47 -2.32 19.26
N PHE A 149 -16.96 -3.55 19.04
CA PHE A 149 -17.56 -3.92 17.77
C PHE A 149 -19.05 -3.60 17.78
N THR A 150 -19.51 -2.93 16.74
CA THR A 150 -20.93 -2.63 16.50
C THR A 150 -21.39 -3.31 15.21
N SER A 151 -22.66 -3.70 15.16
CA SER A 151 -23.25 -4.29 13.97
C SER A 151 -24.69 -3.86 13.83
N GLN A 152 -25.12 -3.64 12.59
CA GLN A 152 -26.51 -3.35 12.26
C GLN A 152 -27.36 -4.63 12.06
N VAL A 153 -26.72 -5.80 12.00
CA VAL A 153 -27.36 -7.06 11.59
C VAL A 153 -27.37 -8.12 12.70
N VAL A 154 -26.51 -7.97 13.71
CA VAL A 154 -26.41 -8.85 14.87
C VAL A 154 -26.11 -8.04 16.13
N ASP A 155 -26.57 -8.51 17.28
CA ASP A 155 -26.18 -7.94 18.57
C ASP A 155 -24.79 -8.45 18.97
N LEU A 156 -23.88 -7.53 19.25
CA LEU A 156 -22.50 -7.80 19.64
C LEU A 156 -22.17 -7.34 21.06
N GLU A 157 -23.13 -6.80 21.82
CA GLU A 157 -22.89 -6.29 23.18
C GLU A 157 -22.33 -7.38 24.11
N VAL A 158 -22.67 -8.65 23.88
CA VAL A 158 -22.15 -9.77 24.66
C VAL A 158 -20.63 -9.94 24.52
N PHE A 159 -20.02 -9.50 23.41
CA PHE A 159 -18.57 -9.55 23.22
C PHE A 159 -17.84 -8.46 24.01
N ASP A 160 -18.50 -7.37 24.42
CA ASP A 160 -17.88 -6.38 25.30
C ASP A 160 -17.55 -6.99 26.67
N GLN A 161 -18.28 -8.02 27.11
CA GLN A 161 -18.01 -8.74 28.37
C GLN A 161 -16.76 -9.62 28.28
N GLU A 162 -16.27 -9.90 27.08
CA GLU A 162 -15.11 -10.76 26.88
C GLU A 162 -13.86 -10.13 27.48
N TYR A 163 -13.66 -8.82 27.27
CA TYR A 163 -12.51 -8.08 27.80
C TYR A 163 -12.44 -8.17 29.33
N GLU A 164 -13.57 -7.97 30.00
CA GLU A 164 -13.66 -8.06 31.47
C GLU A 164 -13.36 -9.46 31.99
N ARG A 165 -13.90 -10.50 31.33
CA ARG A 165 -13.65 -11.90 31.72
C ARG A 165 -12.20 -12.31 31.47
N ARG A 166 -11.59 -11.84 30.38
CA ARG A 166 -10.18 -12.07 30.07
C ARG A 166 -9.27 -11.42 31.11
N ALA A 167 -9.60 -10.21 31.56
CA ALA A 167 -8.88 -9.51 32.62
C ALA A 167 -8.93 -10.30 33.94
N GLN A 168 -10.09 -10.84 34.32
CA GLN A 168 -10.23 -11.69 35.52
C GLN A 168 -9.34 -12.93 35.47
N LEU A 169 -9.27 -13.62 34.32
CA LEU A 169 -8.38 -14.78 34.15
C LEU A 169 -6.89 -14.38 34.28
N HIS A 170 -6.52 -13.21 33.77
CA HIS A 170 -5.16 -12.69 33.91
C HIS A 170 -4.80 -12.39 35.36
N GLU A 171 -5.70 -11.74 36.11
CA GLU A 171 -5.51 -11.48 37.54
C GLU A 171 -5.38 -12.77 38.36
N MET A 172 -6.23 -13.76 38.09
CA MET A 172 -6.15 -15.07 38.73
C MET A 172 -4.79 -15.73 38.51
N TRP A 173 -4.25 -15.70 37.30
CA TRP A 173 -2.92 -16.25 37.04
C TRP A 173 -1.79 -15.54 37.78
N VAL A 174 -1.80 -14.21 37.80
CA VAL A 174 -0.79 -13.43 38.53
C VAL A 174 -0.83 -13.78 40.02
N SER A 175 -2.03 -13.92 40.60
CA SER A 175 -2.21 -14.27 42.01
C SER A 175 -1.86 -15.72 42.36
N GLU A 176 -2.18 -16.67 41.49
CA GLU A 176 -1.97 -18.11 41.70
C GLU A 176 -0.57 -18.60 41.28
N LYS A 177 0.28 -17.71 40.74
CA LYS A 177 1.67 -17.98 40.31
C LYS A 177 1.80 -19.14 39.31
N GLY A 178 0.85 -19.30 38.38
CA GLY A 178 0.97 -20.25 37.29
C GLY A 178 -0.26 -21.13 37.06
N ASN A 179 -0.05 -22.27 36.39
CA ASN A 179 -1.09 -23.19 35.93
C ASN A 179 -1.58 -24.11 37.06
N THR A 180 -2.51 -23.63 37.88
CA THR A 180 -3.27 -24.48 38.82
C THR A 180 -4.40 -25.20 38.07
N SER A 181 -4.90 -26.31 38.63
CA SER A 181 -6.09 -26.98 38.08
C SER A 181 -7.32 -26.08 38.11
N ALA A 182 -7.47 -25.27 39.16
CA ALA A 182 -8.59 -24.33 39.30
C ALA A 182 -8.60 -23.25 38.21
N LEU A 183 -7.41 -22.73 37.85
CA LEU A 183 -7.26 -21.77 36.76
C LEU A 183 -7.56 -22.41 35.39
N ILE A 184 -7.11 -23.64 35.16
CA ILE A 184 -7.41 -24.39 33.94
C ILE A 184 -8.93 -24.60 33.78
N ASP A 185 -9.61 -25.00 34.85
CA ASP A 185 -11.07 -25.17 34.85
C ASP A 185 -11.79 -23.86 34.49
N LYS A 186 -11.30 -22.72 35.00
CA LYS A 186 -11.84 -21.39 34.70
C LYS A 186 -11.58 -20.92 33.27
N ILE A 187 -10.40 -21.22 32.73
CA ILE A 187 -10.10 -20.96 31.31
C ILE A 187 -11.06 -21.77 30.44
N GLN A 188 -11.26 -23.05 30.75
CA GLN A 188 -12.18 -23.90 30.00
C GLN A 188 -13.62 -23.39 30.07
N GLU A 189 -14.11 -23.01 31.26
CA GLU A 189 -15.43 -22.39 31.45
C GLU A 189 -15.58 -21.12 30.60
N HIS A 190 -14.52 -20.32 30.49
CA HIS A 190 -14.52 -19.12 29.64
C HIS A 190 -14.66 -19.47 28.15
N TYR A 191 -13.93 -20.47 27.65
CA TYR A 191 -14.07 -20.93 26.26
C TYR A 191 -15.44 -21.57 25.98
N ASP A 192 -16.01 -22.30 26.93
CA ASP A 192 -17.37 -22.84 26.80
C ASP A 192 -18.41 -21.72 26.69
N TRP A 193 -18.25 -20.65 27.48
CA TRP A 193 -19.07 -19.44 27.34
C TRP A 193 -18.88 -18.77 25.98
N ILE A 194 -17.64 -18.60 25.50
CA ILE A 194 -17.36 -18.04 24.17
C ILE A 194 -18.05 -18.87 23.08
N ASN A 195 -18.01 -20.20 23.18
CA ASN A 195 -18.71 -21.08 22.23
C ASN A 195 -20.23 -20.90 22.30
N SER A 196 -20.79 -20.70 23.49
CA SER A 196 -22.23 -20.46 23.68
C SER A 196 -22.74 -19.18 22.99
N ILE A 197 -21.90 -18.16 22.86
CA ILE A 197 -22.25 -16.90 22.19
C ILE A 197 -21.91 -16.91 20.69
N ARG A 198 -20.80 -17.58 20.30
CA ARG A 198 -20.35 -17.64 18.89
C ARG A 198 -21.22 -18.56 18.04
N THR A 199 -21.72 -19.67 18.59
CA THR A 199 -22.55 -20.63 17.84
C THR A 199 -23.81 -19.97 17.25
N PRO A 200 -24.69 -19.33 18.03
CA PRO A 200 -25.88 -18.67 17.48
C PRO A 200 -25.51 -17.48 16.57
N LEU A 201 -24.39 -16.80 16.83
CA LEU A 201 -23.90 -15.75 15.94
C LEU A 201 -23.54 -16.32 14.55
N LEU A 202 -22.78 -17.41 14.48
CA LEU A 202 -22.40 -18.06 13.22
C LEU A 202 -23.63 -18.55 12.44
N GLU A 203 -24.63 -19.10 13.13
CA GLU A 203 -25.91 -19.48 12.49
C GLU A 203 -26.59 -18.27 11.86
N ARG A 204 -26.69 -17.15 12.60
CA ARG A 204 -27.29 -15.91 12.08
C ARG A 204 -26.50 -15.32 10.92
N LEU A 205 -25.17 -15.34 10.96
CA LEU A 205 -24.32 -14.87 9.87
C LEU A 205 -24.47 -15.75 8.62
N TYR A 206 -24.69 -17.05 8.77
CA TYR A 206 -24.98 -17.93 7.64
C TYR A 206 -26.34 -17.61 6.99
N GLU A 207 -27.37 -17.28 7.78
CA GLU A 207 -28.65 -16.80 7.24
C GLU A 207 -28.45 -15.51 6.42
N ILE A 208 -27.69 -14.55 6.96
CA ILE A 208 -27.36 -13.30 6.27
C ILE A 208 -26.63 -13.57 4.95
N HIS A 209 -25.72 -14.55 4.92
CA HIS A 209 -25.07 -14.96 3.67
C HIS A 209 -26.08 -15.46 2.63
N VAL A 210 -27.01 -16.34 3.02
CA VAL A 210 -28.05 -16.87 2.13
C VAL A 210 -28.96 -15.76 1.62
N GLU A 211 -29.27 -14.77 2.45
CA GLU A 211 -30.03 -13.57 2.05
C GLU A 211 -29.26 -12.73 1.02
N LYS A 212 -28.00 -12.37 1.33
CA LYS A 212 -27.15 -11.56 0.45
C LYS A 212 -26.92 -12.23 -0.91
N LEU A 213 -26.82 -13.56 -0.97
CA LEU A 213 -26.60 -14.30 -2.21
C LEU A 213 -27.73 -14.16 -3.23
N LYS A 214 -28.98 -13.91 -2.81
CA LYS A 214 -30.14 -13.87 -3.72
C LYS A 214 -30.00 -12.78 -4.79
N ASP A 215 -29.44 -11.64 -4.41
CA ASP A 215 -29.28 -10.47 -5.28
C ASP A 215 -27.82 -10.21 -5.68
N TYR A 216 -26.89 -11.07 -5.24
CA TYR A 216 -25.46 -10.87 -5.43
C TYR A 216 -25.04 -11.09 -6.88
N LYS A 217 -24.28 -10.14 -7.42
CA LYS A 217 -23.62 -10.23 -8.72
C LYS A 217 -22.11 -10.03 -8.55
N PRO A 218 -21.27 -11.04 -8.84
CA PRO A 218 -19.83 -10.87 -8.78
C PRO A 218 -19.37 -9.81 -9.77
N SER A 219 -18.70 -8.76 -9.29
CA SER A 219 -18.17 -7.66 -10.13
C SER A 219 -16.65 -7.52 -10.05
N LYS A 220 -16.05 -7.91 -8.92
CA LYS A 220 -14.62 -7.77 -8.60
C LYS A 220 -13.87 -9.12 -8.58
N VAL A 221 -14.42 -10.14 -9.24
CA VAL A 221 -13.83 -11.49 -9.28
C VAL A 221 -13.14 -11.72 -10.60
N THR A 222 -11.92 -12.24 -10.57
CA THR A 222 -11.16 -12.61 -11.75
C THR A 222 -10.64 -14.04 -11.67
N GLU A 223 -10.54 -14.69 -12.82
CA GLU A 223 -9.96 -16.02 -12.95
C GLU A 223 -8.43 -15.97 -13.10
N ASN A 224 -7.89 -14.81 -13.46
CA ASN A 224 -6.48 -14.63 -13.73
C ASN A 224 -5.67 -14.53 -12.43
N LYS A 225 -4.43 -15.04 -12.49
CA LYS A 225 -3.45 -14.86 -11.41
C LYS A 225 -3.16 -13.37 -11.22
N ALA A 226 -3.10 -12.95 -9.96
CA ALA A 226 -2.78 -11.58 -9.61
C ALA A 226 -1.39 -11.18 -10.18
N PRO A 227 -1.28 -10.02 -10.85
CA PRO A 227 -0.01 -9.55 -11.39
C PRO A 227 0.97 -9.24 -10.26
N GLN A 228 2.26 -9.34 -10.57
CA GLN A 228 3.30 -8.78 -9.71
C GLN A 228 3.39 -7.28 -10.01
N LEU A 229 3.08 -6.45 -9.02
CA LEU A 229 3.07 -5.00 -9.17
C LEU A 229 4.32 -4.41 -8.53
N SER A 230 5.01 -3.54 -9.28
CA SER A 230 6.10 -2.75 -8.72
C SER A 230 5.58 -1.69 -7.75
N ARG A 231 6.49 -0.99 -7.06
CA ARG A 231 6.11 0.04 -6.10
C ARG A 231 5.40 1.27 -6.64
N PHE A 232 5.44 1.41 -7.95
CA PHE A 232 4.89 2.53 -8.69
C PHE A 232 3.59 2.15 -9.39
N GLU A 233 3.04 0.97 -9.12
CA GLU A 233 1.83 0.49 -9.77
C GLU A 233 0.72 0.23 -8.76
N SER A 234 -0.50 0.57 -9.17
CA SER A 234 -1.76 0.17 -8.55
C SER A 234 -2.57 -0.65 -9.56
N PHE A 235 -3.58 -1.37 -9.07
CA PHE A 235 -4.56 -2.04 -9.93
C PHE A 235 -6.00 -1.77 -9.51
N THR A 236 -6.91 -2.05 -10.44
CA THR A 236 -8.34 -2.19 -10.17
C THR A 236 -8.92 -3.33 -11.00
N ILE A 237 -10.08 -3.85 -10.61
CA ILE A 237 -10.82 -4.83 -11.40
C ILE A 237 -11.98 -4.16 -12.12
N LYS A 238 -12.00 -4.29 -13.44
CA LYS A 238 -13.13 -3.91 -14.30
C LYS A 238 -13.52 -5.10 -15.17
N GLU A 239 -14.80 -5.45 -15.17
CA GLU A 239 -15.34 -6.55 -15.98
C GLU A 239 -14.57 -7.87 -15.79
N GLY A 240 -14.18 -8.17 -14.54
CA GLY A 240 -13.42 -9.38 -14.19
C GLY A 240 -11.96 -9.42 -14.69
N LYS A 241 -11.41 -8.28 -15.15
CA LYS A 241 -10.04 -8.16 -15.64
C LYS A 241 -9.24 -7.17 -14.79
N TYR A 242 -7.95 -7.46 -14.65
CA TYR A 242 -6.99 -6.52 -14.06
C TYR A 242 -6.75 -5.36 -14.99
N HIS A 243 -6.82 -4.15 -14.44
CA HIS A 243 -6.32 -2.93 -15.06
C HIS A 243 -5.29 -2.32 -14.12
N THR A 244 -4.09 -2.04 -14.63
CA THR A 244 -3.03 -1.43 -13.85
C THR A 244 -2.86 0.03 -14.22
N LYS A 245 -2.37 0.82 -13.27
CA LYS A 245 -1.95 2.20 -13.47
C LYS A 245 -0.55 2.35 -12.91
N SER A 246 0.32 3.02 -13.65
CA SER A 246 1.71 3.29 -13.25
C SER A 246 1.92 4.77 -12.94
N LEU A 247 2.65 5.06 -11.86
CA LEU A 247 3.08 6.38 -11.44
C LEU A 247 4.51 6.62 -11.93
N GLY A 248 4.66 7.29 -13.08
CA GLY A 248 5.96 7.57 -13.68
C GLY A 248 6.79 8.63 -12.93
N ALA A 249 6.13 9.67 -12.42
CA ALA A 249 6.77 10.80 -11.74
C ALA A 249 7.71 10.37 -10.59
N PRO A 250 7.30 9.52 -9.63
CA PRO A 250 8.20 9.06 -8.57
C PRO A 250 9.38 8.23 -9.10
N ILE A 251 9.21 7.45 -10.17
CA ILE A 251 10.33 6.72 -10.80
C ILE A 251 11.38 7.71 -11.27
N PHE A 252 10.96 8.69 -12.07
CA PHE A 252 11.86 9.69 -12.64
C PHE A 252 12.50 10.58 -11.57
N PHE A 253 11.76 10.95 -10.52
CA PHE A 253 12.28 11.76 -9.43
C PHE A 253 13.38 11.04 -8.64
N ASN A 254 13.18 9.77 -8.30
CA ASN A 254 14.18 9.00 -7.57
C ASN A 254 15.46 8.82 -8.38
N SER A 255 15.33 8.50 -9.68
CA SER A 255 16.49 8.42 -10.57
C SER A 255 17.18 9.78 -10.73
N LEU A 256 16.44 10.88 -10.86
CA LEU A 256 16.99 12.24 -10.87
C LEU A 256 17.86 12.47 -9.62
N VAL A 257 17.34 12.18 -8.43
CA VAL A 257 18.07 12.38 -7.15
C VAL A 257 19.40 11.60 -7.16
N ALA A 258 19.39 10.34 -7.62
CA ALA A 258 20.59 9.52 -7.71
C ALA A 258 21.65 10.14 -8.63
N HIS A 259 21.24 10.61 -9.83
CA HIS A 259 22.15 11.24 -10.79
C HIS A 259 22.66 12.61 -10.30
N VAL A 260 21.83 13.42 -9.64
CA VAL A 260 22.26 14.69 -9.02
C VAL A 260 23.31 14.43 -7.93
N LYS A 261 23.10 13.42 -7.07
CA LYS A 261 24.09 13.00 -6.07
C LYS A 261 25.40 12.56 -6.71
N ALA A 262 25.33 11.76 -7.77
CA ALA A 262 26.52 11.30 -8.51
C ALA A 262 27.32 12.47 -9.11
N VAL A 263 26.65 13.44 -9.75
CA VAL A 263 27.28 14.66 -10.27
C VAL A 263 27.95 15.46 -9.14
N ASN A 264 27.25 15.66 -8.03
CA ASN A 264 27.78 16.41 -6.88
C ASN A 264 29.02 15.73 -6.28
N ALA A 265 29.01 14.39 -6.16
CA ALA A 265 30.18 13.63 -5.68
C ALA A 265 31.39 13.76 -6.62
N LEU A 266 31.16 13.73 -7.95
CA LEU A 266 32.22 13.92 -8.94
C LEU A 266 32.87 15.31 -8.82
N TYR A 267 32.08 16.36 -8.63
CA TYR A 267 32.58 17.72 -8.41
C TYR A 267 33.29 17.90 -7.07
N GLN A 268 32.79 17.31 -5.99
CA GLN A 268 33.42 17.39 -4.66
C GLN A 268 34.77 16.67 -4.61
N GLY A 269 34.92 15.60 -5.40
CA GLY A 269 36.18 14.88 -5.54
C GLY A 269 37.23 15.56 -6.43
N CYS A 270 37.04 16.82 -6.81
CA CYS A 270 37.98 17.62 -7.62
C CYS A 270 38.29 18.94 -6.92
N LYS A 271 39.58 19.20 -6.64
CA LYS A 271 40.08 20.46 -6.08
C LYS A 271 40.59 21.42 -7.16
N HIS A 272 41.05 20.86 -8.29
CA HIS A 272 41.64 21.63 -9.39
C HIS A 272 41.04 21.25 -10.74
N GLU A 273 41.09 22.17 -11.71
CA GLU A 273 40.53 21.97 -13.06
C GLU A 273 41.16 20.78 -13.81
N VAL A 274 42.46 20.53 -13.59
CA VAL A 274 43.18 19.38 -14.17
C VAL A 274 42.57 18.04 -13.72
N GLU A 275 41.99 17.98 -12.52
CA GLU A 275 41.31 16.78 -12.00
C GLU A 275 39.88 16.64 -12.55
N LEU A 276 39.29 17.76 -13.01
CA LEU A 276 37.93 17.80 -13.54
C LEU A 276 37.88 17.32 -14.99
N ILE A 277 38.87 17.70 -15.81
CA ILE A 277 38.90 17.39 -17.25
C ILE A 277 38.70 15.89 -17.53
N PRO A 278 39.42 14.96 -16.89
CA PRO A 278 39.23 13.53 -17.13
C PRO A 278 37.86 12.99 -16.71
N LYS A 279 37.12 13.72 -15.86
CA LYS A 279 35.79 13.34 -15.37
C LYS A 279 34.65 13.99 -16.14
N LEU A 280 34.93 14.91 -17.08
CA LEU A 280 33.91 15.67 -17.81
C LEU A 280 32.90 14.78 -18.52
N ASP A 281 33.35 13.70 -19.16
CA ASP A 281 32.46 12.78 -19.86
C ASP A 281 31.44 12.15 -18.90
N LYS A 282 31.90 11.68 -17.74
CA LYS A 282 31.03 11.10 -16.73
C LYS A 282 30.09 12.16 -16.14
N ILE A 283 30.59 13.36 -15.87
CA ILE A 283 29.76 14.48 -15.42
C ILE A 283 28.67 14.79 -16.43
N TYR A 284 28.99 14.86 -17.73
CA TYR A 284 27.99 15.12 -18.76
C TYR A 284 26.97 13.99 -18.91
N GLN A 285 27.37 12.72 -18.78
CA GLN A 285 26.43 11.59 -18.79
C GLN A 285 25.43 11.66 -17.62
N GLU A 286 25.94 11.89 -16.41
CA GLU A 286 25.11 11.98 -15.21
C GLU A 286 24.22 13.23 -15.23
N SER A 287 24.77 14.38 -15.64
CA SER A 287 24.01 15.64 -15.79
C SER A 287 22.93 15.56 -16.86
N ALA A 288 23.22 14.93 -18.02
CA ALA A 288 22.22 14.72 -19.07
C ALA A 288 21.08 13.82 -18.59
N SER A 289 21.41 12.75 -17.86
CA SER A 289 20.43 11.85 -17.25
C SER A 289 19.55 12.60 -16.26
N ALA A 290 20.14 13.40 -15.37
CA ALA A 290 19.42 14.24 -14.42
C ALA A 290 18.45 15.22 -15.12
N VAL A 291 18.89 15.91 -16.17
CA VAL A 291 18.04 16.84 -16.96
C VAL A 291 16.85 16.11 -17.59
N ILE A 292 17.10 14.99 -18.27
CA ILE A 292 16.05 14.23 -18.96
C ILE A 292 15.04 13.69 -17.95
N LEU A 293 15.50 13.13 -16.84
CA LEU A 293 14.65 12.58 -15.79
C LEU A 293 13.88 13.67 -15.03
N GLY A 294 14.49 14.82 -14.75
CA GLY A 294 13.80 15.95 -14.13
C GLY A 294 12.66 16.50 -15.00
N ALA A 295 12.89 16.65 -16.30
CA ALA A 295 11.85 17.05 -17.23
C ALA A 295 10.74 15.97 -17.37
N SER A 296 11.13 14.70 -17.42
CA SER A 296 10.18 13.57 -17.50
C SER A 296 9.35 13.42 -16.23
N CYS A 297 9.93 13.72 -15.06
CA CYS A 297 9.23 13.77 -13.78
C CYS A 297 8.10 14.81 -13.83
N LEU A 298 8.41 16.05 -14.22
CA LEU A 298 7.40 17.10 -14.34
C LEU A 298 6.31 16.77 -15.35
N GLU A 299 6.71 16.24 -16.52
CA GLU A 299 5.75 15.84 -17.56
C GLU A 299 4.84 14.70 -17.08
N SER A 300 5.40 13.69 -16.42
CA SER A 300 4.60 12.60 -15.86
C SER A 300 3.68 13.08 -14.74
N PHE A 301 4.15 13.98 -13.89
CA PHE A 301 3.37 14.53 -12.78
C PHE A 301 2.18 15.36 -13.30
N ILE A 302 2.40 16.25 -14.26
CA ILE A 302 1.31 17.07 -14.80
C ILE A 302 0.31 16.22 -15.60
N ASN A 303 0.78 15.17 -16.29
CA ASN A 303 -0.11 14.20 -16.93
C ASN A 303 -0.95 13.44 -15.89
N GLU A 304 -0.36 13.05 -14.77
CA GLU A 304 -1.09 12.39 -13.68
C GLU A 304 -2.21 13.27 -13.13
N LEU A 305 -1.94 14.56 -12.87
CA LEU A 305 -2.96 15.53 -12.47
C LEU A 305 -4.05 15.67 -13.54
N GLY A 306 -3.64 15.78 -14.80
CA GLY A 306 -4.53 15.87 -15.94
C GLY A 306 -5.52 14.72 -16.03
N TYR A 307 -5.03 13.47 -16.02
CA TYR A 307 -5.88 12.29 -16.03
C TYR A 307 -6.73 12.14 -14.75
N LYS A 308 -6.20 12.54 -13.60
CA LYS A 308 -6.92 12.43 -12.31
C LYS A 308 -8.12 13.37 -12.23
N TYR A 309 -7.99 14.61 -12.71
CA TYR A 309 -9.03 15.63 -12.54
C TYR A 309 -9.79 15.97 -13.83
N TYR A 310 -9.21 15.70 -15.01
CA TYR A 310 -9.71 16.21 -16.30
C TYR A 310 -9.51 15.21 -17.45
N ALA A 311 -9.77 13.91 -17.22
CA ALA A 311 -9.50 12.83 -18.18
C ALA A 311 -9.96 13.14 -19.63
N ASP A 312 -11.22 13.55 -19.81
CA ASP A 312 -11.79 13.82 -21.15
C ASP A 312 -11.04 14.94 -21.92
N ILE A 313 -10.59 15.97 -21.21
CA ILE A 313 -9.82 17.08 -21.80
C ILE A 313 -8.39 16.60 -22.10
N TRP A 314 -7.84 15.78 -21.23
CA TRP A 314 -6.48 15.27 -21.34
C TRP A 314 -6.32 14.31 -22.53
N ASP A 315 -7.28 13.40 -22.70
CA ASP A 315 -7.36 12.45 -23.84
C ASP A 315 -7.47 13.19 -25.18
N SER A 316 -8.25 14.26 -25.24
CA SER A 316 -8.53 14.97 -26.49
C SER A 316 -7.45 16.00 -26.88
N SER A 317 -6.79 16.62 -25.90
CA SER A 317 -5.92 17.78 -26.16
C SER A 317 -4.65 17.84 -25.30
N GLY A 318 -4.70 17.37 -24.05
CA GLY A 318 -3.59 17.50 -23.10
C GLY A 318 -2.34 16.72 -23.51
N GLU A 319 -2.48 15.53 -24.09
CA GLU A 319 -1.35 14.62 -24.38
C GLU A 319 -0.26 15.27 -25.26
N LYS A 320 -0.66 16.02 -26.29
CA LYS A 320 0.23 16.57 -27.32
C LYS A 320 0.86 17.93 -26.95
N MET A 321 0.49 18.49 -25.81
CA MET A 321 0.98 19.80 -25.37
C MET A 321 2.42 19.72 -24.83
N SER A 322 3.15 20.82 -24.91
CA SER A 322 4.42 20.96 -24.17
C SER A 322 4.16 20.92 -22.66
N VAL A 323 5.20 20.63 -21.87
CA VAL A 323 5.10 20.63 -20.40
C VAL A 323 4.58 21.97 -19.87
N ASP A 324 5.10 23.10 -20.35
CA ASP A 324 4.62 24.43 -19.97
C ASP A 324 3.13 24.61 -20.31
N GLY A 325 2.71 24.17 -21.50
CA GLY A 325 1.31 24.23 -21.92
C GLY A 325 0.39 23.35 -21.07
N LYS A 326 0.86 22.18 -20.63
CA LYS A 326 0.12 21.29 -19.72
C LYS A 326 -0.05 21.95 -18.34
N ILE A 327 0.98 22.61 -17.83
CA ILE A 327 0.94 23.35 -16.56
C ILE A 327 -0.06 24.52 -16.66
N ASP A 328 0.05 25.32 -17.72
CA ASP A 328 -0.89 26.42 -17.99
C ASP A 328 -2.33 25.94 -18.07
N LEU A 329 -2.56 24.80 -18.75
CA LEU A 329 -3.89 24.22 -18.88
C LEU A 329 -4.46 23.81 -17.52
N ILE A 330 -3.70 23.11 -16.68
CA ILE A 330 -4.15 22.70 -15.34
C ILE A 330 -4.52 23.92 -14.48
N LEU A 331 -3.66 24.92 -14.44
CA LEU A 331 -3.89 26.13 -13.65
C LEU A 331 -5.14 26.88 -14.15
N LYS A 332 -5.29 26.98 -15.47
CA LYS A 332 -6.49 27.57 -16.09
C LYS A 332 -7.76 26.79 -15.76
N LEU A 333 -7.74 25.46 -15.83
CA LEU A 333 -8.90 24.61 -15.51
C LEU A 333 -9.28 24.66 -14.02
N LYS A 334 -8.32 25.03 -13.15
CA LYS A 334 -8.54 25.30 -11.73
C LYS A 334 -8.96 26.76 -11.45
N ASN A 335 -9.08 27.60 -12.48
CA ASN A 335 -9.33 29.04 -12.38
C ASN A 335 -8.28 29.77 -11.53
N VAL A 336 -7.01 29.38 -11.65
CA VAL A 336 -5.89 29.98 -10.92
C VAL A 336 -4.94 30.65 -11.89
N GLU A 337 -4.50 31.85 -11.51
CA GLU A 337 -3.52 32.60 -12.28
C GLU A 337 -2.15 31.89 -12.26
N ASN A 338 -1.42 31.95 -13.36
CA ASN A 338 -0.14 31.26 -13.47
C ASN A 338 0.90 31.90 -12.50
N PRO A 339 1.42 31.15 -11.50
CA PRO A 339 2.39 31.68 -10.54
C PRO A 339 3.81 31.80 -11.11
N PHE A 340 4.08 31.24 -12.29
CA PHE A 340 5.41 31.15 -12.90
C PHE A 340 5.74 32.41 -13.70
N ILE A 341 6.27 33.42 -13.02
CA ILE A 341 6.74 34.66 -13.66
C ILE A 341 8.03 34.37 -14.45
N LYS A 342 8.01 34.66 -15.76
CA LYS A 342 9.14 34.40 -16.67
C LYS A 342 10.44 35.00 -16.15
N GLY A 343 11.48 34.16 -16.04
CA GLY A 343 12.82 34.56 -15.60
C GLY A 343 13.00 34.64 -14.08
N VAL A 344 11.95 34.41 -13.29
CA VAL A 344 12.00 34.30 -11.83
C VAL A 344 11.91 32.83 -11.44
N GLU A 345 12.62 32.41 -10.41
CA GLU A 345 12.46 31.04 -9.88
C GLU A 345 11.04 30.86 -9.31
N PRO A 346 10.41 29.69 -9.48
CA PRO A 346 10.94 28.48 -10.13
C PRO A 346 10.77 28.40 -11.67
N ALA A 347 10.16 29.39 -12.32
CA ALA A 347 9.90 29.40 -13.77
C ALA A 347 11.18 29.46 -14.61
N ALA A 348 12.22 30.14 -14.12
CA ALA A 348 13.53 30.18 -14.76
C ALA A 348 14.14 28.78 -14.89
N THR A 349 14.10 27.99 -13.81
CA THR A 349 14.56 26.59 -13.85
C THR A 349 13.73 25.76 -14.82
N LEU A 350 12.40 25.85 -14.77
CA LEU A 350 11.50 25.10 -15.66
C LEU A 350 11.83 25.35 -17.15
N GLY A 351 11.93 26.62 -17.55
CA GLY A 351 12.23 26.98 -18.93
C GLY A 351 13.62 26.49 -19.38
N HIS A 352 14.63 26.59 -18.51
CA HIS A 352 15.97 26.08 -18.81
C HIS A 352 16.01 24.55 -18.88
N LEU A 353 15.32 23.86 -17.99
CA LEU A 353 15.24 22.40 -17.96
C LEU A 353 14.63 21.86 -19.24
N ILE A 354 13.49 22.41 -19.69
CA ILE A 354 12.83 22.02 -20.93
C ILE A 354 13.72 22.30 -22.13
N GLN A 355 14.38 23.47 -22.15
CA GLN A 355 15.31 23.83 -23.21
C GLN A 355 16.49 22.84 -23.29
N SER A 356 17.12 22.52 -22.15
CA SER A 356 18.22 21.56 -22.07
C SER A 356 17.78 20.15 -22.47
N ARG A 357 16.64 19.66 -21.99
CA ARG A 357 16.09 18.35 -22.37
C ARG A 357 15.84 18.27 -23.87
N ASN A 358 15.23 19.29 -24.47
CA ASN A 358 14.96 19.30 -25.91
C ASN A 358 16.24 19.35 -26.73
N HIS A 359 17.26 20.09 -26.29
CA HIS A 359 18.56 20.11 -26.93
C HIS A 359 19.23 18.73 -26.90
N LEU A 360 19.18 18.02 -25.76
CA LEU A 360 19.78 16.69 -25.59
C LEU A 360 19.04 15.60 -26.40
N VAL A 361 17.70 15.54 -26.30
CA VAL A 361 16.88 14.48 -26.90
C VAL A 361 16.76 14.63 -28.42
N HIS A 362 16.70 15.86 -28.92
CA HIS A 362 16.60 16.15 -30.36
C HIS A 362 17.93 16.62 -30.95
N ASN A 363 19.04 16.26 -30.31
CA ASN A 363 20.38 16.65 -30.71
C ASN A 363 20.65 16.26 -32.17
N LYS A 364 21.23 17.19 -32.94
CA LYS A 364 21.73 16.94 -34.28
C LYS A 364 23.25 17.17 -34.24
N PRO A 365 24.09 16.22 -34.66
CA PRO A 365 25.54 16.34 -34.56
C PRO A 365 26.07 17.37 -35.56
N LYS A 366 25.99 18.66 -35.20
CA LYS A 366 26.46 19.80 -35.99
C LYS A 366 27.35 20.69 -35.14
N TYR A 367 28.21 21.47 -35.79
CA TYR A 367 28.98 22.50 -35.09
C TYR A 367 28.04 23.55 -34.50
N GLU A 368 28.25 23.86 -33.22
CA GLU A 368 27.52 24.91 -32.52
C GLU A 368 28.50 25.97 -32.01
N GLN A 369 28.08 27.23 -32.09
CA GLN A 369 28.86 28.31 -31.49
C GLN A 369 28.92 28.14 -29.98
N VAL A 370 30.11 28.38 -29.42
CA VAL A 370 30.33 28.49 -27.98
C VAL A 370 29.38 29.55 -27.37
N LYS A 371 28.97 29.33 -26.13
CA LYS A 371 28.02 30.19 -25.42
C LYS A 371 28.77 31.04 -24.41
N LYS A 372 28.32 32.27 -24.21
CA LYS A 372 28.73 33.10 -23.08
C LYS A 372 27.81 32.79 -21.90
N TYR A 373 28.38 32.36 -20.79
CA TYR A 373 27.64 32.15 -19.55
C TYR A 373 28.36 32.90 -18.43
N GLN A 374 27.64 33.80 -17.75
CA GLN A 374 28.26 34.76 -16.82
C GLN A 374 29.45 35.47 -17.50
N ASN A 375 30.66 35.32 -16.96
CA ASN A 375 31.89 35.93 -17.45
C ASN A 375 32.82 34.94 -18.19
N SER A 376 32.35 33.73 -18.53
CA SER A 376 33.16 32.72 -19.22
C SER A 376 32.55 32.29 -20.56
N ILE A 377 33.42 31.76 -21.43
CA ILE A 377 33.03 31.10 -22.69
C ILE A 377 32.99 29.60 -22.41
N VAL A 378 31.86 28.96 -22.71
CA VAL A 378 31.63 27.54 -22.48
C VAL A 378 31.16 26.85 -23.76
N SER A 379 31.37 25.53 -23.86
CA SER A 379 30.81 24.75 -24.95
C SER A 379 29.27 24.74 -24.90
N ALA A 380 28.62 24.47 -26.04
CA ALA A 380 27.17 24.35 -26.08
C ALA A 380 26.66 23.29 -25.08
N MET A 381 27.32 22.13 -25.02
CA MET A 381 26.97 21.07 -24.07
C MET A 381 27.08 21.52 -22.61
N ASN A 382 28.16 22.22 -22.25
CA ASN A 382 28.35 22.73 -20.89
C ASN A 382 27.26 23.76 -20.51
N TYR A 383 26.83 24.61 -21.45
CA TYR A 383 25.74 25.56 -21.23
C TYR A 383 24.41 24.89 -20.85
N TYR A 384 24.07 23.78 -21.52
CA TYR A 384 22.84 23.02 -21.26
C TYR A 384 22.94 22.10 -20.02
N LEU A 385 24.16 21.68 -19.65
CA LEU A 385 24.45 20.79 -18.52
C LEU A 385 25.19 21.49 -17.36
N ARG A 386 24.97 22.80 -17.21
CA ARG A 386 25.73 23.64 -16.29
C ARG A 386 25.55 23.22 -14.82
N LYS A 387 26.63 23.28 -14.05
CA LYS A 387 26.68 22.78 -12.66
C LYS A 387 25.61 23.39 -11.75
N ASP A 388 25.38 24.69 -11.84
CA ASP A 388 24.41 25.44 -11.03
C ASP A 388 22.95 25.07 -11.33
N LEU A 389 22.66 24.56 -12.53
CA LEU A 389 21.37 23.95 -12.84
C LEU A 389 21.25 22.59 -12.11
N ILE A 390 22.27 21.74 -12.23
CA ILE A 390 22.23 20.33 -11.82
C ILE A 390 22.33 20.13 -10.30
N GLN A 391 23.19 20.89 -9.62
CA GLN A 391 23.59 20.62 -8.22
C GLN A 391 22.42 20.56 -7.22
N ASP A 392 21.32 21.26 -7.52
CA ASP A 392 20.10 21.32 -6.72
C ASP A 392 18.85 21.05 -7.59
N LEU A 393 19.01 20.34 -8.72
CA LEU A 393 17.91 20.14 -9.66
C LEU A 393 16.74 19.39 -9.02
N ASP A 394 17.01 18.37 -8.21
CA ASP A 394 16.00 17.65 -7.42
C ASP A 394 15.16 18.59 -6.53
N LYS A 395 15.81 19.51 -5.80
CA LYS A 395 15.14 20.50 -4.96
C LYS A 395 14.31 21.48 -5.79
N LYS A 396 14.81 21.89 -6.96
CA LYS A 396 14.10 22.80 -7.85
C LYS A 396 12.88 22.13 -8.49
N ILE A 397 12.98 20.87 -8.91
CA ILE A 397 11.84 20.07 -9.38
C ILE A 397 10.78 19.95 -8.28
N LYS A 398 11.21 19.65 -7.06
CA LYS A 398 10.33 19.59 -5.89
C LYS A 398 9.58 20.91 -5.69
N LEU A 399 10.29 22.05 -5.69
CA LEU A 399 9.68 23.37 -5.56
C LEU A 399 8.65 23.68 -6.67
N ILE A 400 8.95 23.31 -7.92
CA ILE A 400 8.01 23.46 -9.04
C ILE A 400 6.72 22.67 -8.75
N ILE A 401 6.84 21.41 -8.35
CA ILE A 401 5.69 20.55 -8.08
C ILE A 401 4.89 21.06 -6.89
N GLU A 402 5.55 21.43 -5.79
CA GLU A 402 4.92 22.03 -4.61
C GLU A 402 4.14 23.29 -5.00
N THR A 403 4.73 24.18 -5.79
CA THR A 403 4.07 25.40 -6.29
C THR A 403 2.81 25.06 -7.09
N ILE A 404 2.87 24.05 -7.98
CA ILE A 404 1.69 23.61 -8.74
C ILE A 404 0.61 23.09 -7.78
N CYS A 405 0.98 22.20 -6.85
CA CYS A 405 0.05 21.59 -5.91
C CYS A 405 -0.63 22.61 -4.99
N GLU A 406 0.14 23.55 -4.44
CA GLU A 406 -0.35 24.61 -3.57
C GLU A 406 -1.33 25.52 -4.30
N LYS A 407 -1.01 25.88 -5.56
CA LYS A 407 -1.85 26.77 -6.36
C LYS A 407 -3.09 26.07 -6.91
N SER A 408 -3.02 24.78 -7.21
CA SER A 408 -4.13 24.02 -7.79
C SER A 408 -4.99 23.27 -6.76
N ASP A 409 -4.64 23.36 -5.46
CA ASP A 409 -5.27 22.67 -4.35
C ASP A 409 -5.40 21.14 -4.59
N THR A 410 -4.30 20.52 -5.03
CA THR A 410 -4.28 19.07 -5.35
C THR A 410 -3.56 18.22 -4.30
N GLY A 411 -2.99 18.86 -3.27
CA GLY A 411 -2.13 18.23 -2.27
C GLY A 411 -0.75 17.87 -2.82
N VAL A 412 0.29 18.02 -1.99
CA VAL A 412 1.66 17.66 -2.36
C VAL A 412 1.84 16.13 -2.27
N PRO A 413 2.31 15.45 -3.33
CA PRO A 413 2.53 14.02 -3.28
C PRO A 413 3.55 13.61 -2.21
N GLY A 414 3.22 12.62 -1.38
CA GLY A 414 4.10 12.16 -0.30
C GLY A 414 5.46 11.63 -0.77
N TRP A 415 5.56 11.12 -2.01
CA TRP A 415 6.79 10.59 -2.58
C TRP A 415 7.88 11.66 -2.81
N LEU A 416 7.54 12.95 -2.87
CA LEU A 416 8.52 14.05 -3.00
C LEU A 416 9.39 14.24 -1.76
N ASN A 417 8.89 13.86 -0.60
CA ASN A 417 9.53 14.15 0.69
C ASN A 417 10.45 13.03 1.18
N ASN A 418 10.41 11.85 0.56
CA ASN A 418 11.11 10.67 1.06
C ASN A 418 11.80 9.84 -0.04
N PRO A 419 12.60 10.44 -0.95
CA PRO A 419 13.20 9.71 -2.09
C PRO A 419 14.09 8.52 -1.67
N SER A 420 14.69 8.55 -0.47
CA SER A 420 15.53 7.46 0.06
C SER A 420 14.77 6.20 0.43
N LEU A 421 13.48 6.30 0.79
CA LEU A 421 12.64 5.11 1.05
C LEU A 421 12.31 4.36 -0.24
N TRP A 422 12.56 4.98 -1.40
CA TRP A 422 12.29 4.41 -2.71
C TRP A 422 13.53 3.87 -3.43
N SER A 423 14.73 4.25 -3.00
CA SER A 423 16.01 3.75 -3.53
C SER A 423 16.40 2.44 -2.87
N GLN A 424 16.70 1.40 -3.65
CA GLN A 424 17.30 0.14 -3.18
C GLN A 424 18.78 0.28 -2.78
N ASP A 425 19.18 1.40 -2.20
CA ASP A 425 20.49 1.49 -1.56
C ASP A 425 20.38 0.82 -0.20
N GLY A 426 20.44 -0.52 -0.23
CA GLY A 426 20.47 -1.40 0.92
C GLY A 426 21.77 -1.30 1.70
N SER A 427 22.03 -0.13 2.30
CA SER A 427 22.96 -0.02 3.43
C SER A 427 22.15 0.24 4.70
N VAL A 428 21.70 -0.86 5.30
CA VAL A 428 21.56 -0.97 6.76
C VAL A 428 22.91 -1.39 7.30
#